data_AF-A0A835NDM5-F1
#
_entry.id   AF-A0A835NDM5-F1
#
_cell.length_a   1.000
_cell.length_b   1.000
_cell.length_c   1.000
_cell.angle_alpha   90.00
_cell.angle_beta   90.00
_cell.angle_gamma   90.00
#
_symmetry.space_group_name_H-M   'P 1'
#
loop_
_entity.id
_entity.type
_entity.pdbx_description
1 polymer ?
#
loop_
_entity_poly.entity_id
_entity_poly.type
_entity_poly.pdbx_seq_one_letter_code
_entity_poly.pdbx_strand_id
1 'polypeptide(L)'
;MPAVCGCGSQDSLPFRPLREGDLFFPEDREVNLVELALATNIPKGCAETTVRGGTPKSPPGPQNPPLGPSQVGQGSHPRCPTVHVSYLDGKGNLEPQGAVPSAVSSLTDDLLKYYQHVTRAVLGDDPQLMKVAPLTPPVSPQVALQDLQSNPKIAALLPYFVYVVSGVKSVSHDLEQLSRLLHLARSLIQNPFLCLGSYVCSLMGSVLYCVLEPLAASINPLNDHWTLRDYAAMLLGRIFWSHGELVRGLYQQILLSLQKVLADPVRPLCSHYGAVVGLHALGWK
;
A
#
# COMPACT_ATOMS: atom_id res chain seq x y z
N MET A 1 -33.63 -16.05 44.61
CA MET A 1 -32.89 -17.22 44.08
C MET A 1 -31.53 -17.25 44.76
N PRO A 2 -31.18 -18.33 45.47
CA PRO A 2 -29.85 -18.48 46.07
C PRO A 2 -28.78 -18.62 44.98
N ALA A 3 -27.55 -18.22 45.32
CA ALA A 3 -26.40 -18.35 44.40
C ALA A 3 -26.08 -19.83 44.16
N VAL A 4 -25.84 -20.20 42.90
CA VAL A 4 -25.32 -21.52 42.53
C VAL A 4 -23.79 -21.46 42.62
N CYS A 5 -23.23 -22.19 43.57
CA CYS A 5 -21.79 -22.30 43.79
C CYS A 5 -21.26 -23.62 43.21
N GLY A 6 -19.98 -23.67 42.83
CA GLY A 6 -19.31 -24.91 42.41
C GLY A 6 -19.09 -25.11 40.91
N CYS A 7 -19.44 -24.14 40.05
CA CYS A 7 -19.37 -24.29 38.58
C CYS A 7 -18.10 -23.72 37.91
N GLY A 8 -16.97 -23.65 38.63
CA GLY A 8 -15.75 -22.96 38.16
C GLY A 8 -14.53 -23.84 37.86
N SER A 9 -14.65 -25.17 37.98
CA SER A 9 -13.53 -26.09 37.72
C SER A 9 -13.23 -26.17 36.22
N GLN A 10 -11.94 -26.29 35.86
CA GLN A 10 -11.52 -26.58 34.49
C GLN A 10 -11.69 -28.06 34.11
N ASP A 11 -11.88 -28.93 35.10
CA ASP A 11 -12.09 -30.35 34.86
C ASP A 11 -13.47 -30.60 34.25
N SER A 12 -13.50 -31.41 33.20
CA SER A 12 -14.77 -31.83 32.61
C SER A 12 -15.54 -32.69 33.61
N LEU A 13 -16.84 -32.42 33.75
CA LEU A 13 -17.75 -33.25 34.54
C LEU A 13 -18.34 -34.33 33.63
N PRO A 14 -17.85 -35.58 33.63
CA PRO A 14 -18.43 -36.64 32.84
C PRO A 14 -19.78 -37.05 33.45
N PHE A 15 -20.82 -36.98 32.63
CA PHE A 15 -22.15 -37.52 32.96
C PHE A 15 -22.28 -38.93 32.39
N ARG A 16 -22.51 -39.93 33.24
CA ARG A 16 -22.72 -41.31 32.79
C ARG A 16 -24.20 -41.63 32.64
N PRO A 17 -24.62 -42.26 31.53
CA PRO A 17 -25.99 -42.74 31.36
C PRO A 17 -26.24 -43.98 32.22
N LEU A 18 -27.42 -44.06 32.83
CA LEU A 18 -27.90 -45.29 33.45
C LEU A 18 -28.41 -46.25 32.37
N ARG A 19 -28.24 -47.57 32.57
CA ARG A 19 -28.53 -48.58 31.54
C ARG A 19 -30.02 -48.76 31.21
N GLU A 20 -30.92 -48.25 32.03
CA GLU A 20 -32.37 -48.23 31.76
C GLU A 20 -32.94 -46.84 32.06
N GLY A 21 -33.27 -46.10 30.98
CA GLY A 21 -33.85 -44.74 30.99
C GLY A 21 -32.87 -43.62 30.63
N ASP A 22 -33.40 -42.52 30.07
CA ASP A 22 -32.66 -41.28 29.72
C ASP A 22 -32.26 -40.47 30.96
N LEU A 23 -31.60 -41.10 31.93
CA LEU A 23 -31.12 -40.51 33.16
C LEU A 23 -29.59 -40.54 33.18
N PHE A 24 -28.98 -39.40 33.52
CA PHE A 24 -27.54 -39.24 33.64
C PHE A 24 -27.17 -38.79 35.05
N PHE A 25 -26.08 -39.33 35.59
CA PHE A 25 -25.54 -38.90 36.87
C PHE A 25 -24.09 -38.40 36.75
N PRO A 26 -23.70 -37.36 37.50
CA PRO A 26 -22.32 -36.93 37.60
C PRO A 26 -21.52 -37.96 38.42
N GLU A 27 -20.35 -38.33 37.94
CA GLU A 27 -19.43 -39.23 38.66
C GLU A 27 -18.54 -38.39 39.59
N ASP A 28 -18.91 -38.29 40.87
CA ASP A 28 -18.09 -37.64 41.89
C ASP A 28 -16.99 -38.60 42.40
N ARG A 29 -15.73 -38.19 42.25
CA ARG A 29 -14.58 -38.89 42.83
C ARG A 29 -14.15 -38.19 44.11
N GLU A 30 -14.02 -38.95 45.20
CA GLU A 30 -13.48 -38.43 46.45
C GLU A 30 -11.99 -38.06 46.25
N VAL A 31 -11.60 -36.86 46.69
CA VAL A 31 -10.24 -36.35 46.58
C VAL A 31 -9.53 -36.45 47.93
N ASN A 32 -8.29 -36.96 47.93
CA ASN A 32 -7.48 -36.99 49.15
C ASN A 32 -6.95 -35.58 49.47
N LEU A 33 -7.44 -35.00 50.57
CA LEU A 33 -7.11 -33.64 50.99
C LEU A 33 -5.63 -33.45 51.35
N VAL A 34 -4.94 -34.50 51.83
CA VAL A 34 -3.52 -34.44 52.19
C VAL A 34 -2.67 -34.37 50.92
N GLU A 35 -3.05 -35.13 49.89
CA GLU A 35 -2.37 -35.12 48.60
C GLU A 35 -2.58 -33.79 47.86
N LEU A 36 -3.80 -33.24 47.91
CA LEU A 36 -4.11 -31.93 47.33
C LEU A 36 -3.34 -30.80 48.02
N ALA A 37 -3.20 -30.83 49.35
CA ALA A 37 -2.47 -29.82 50.11
C ALA A 37 -0.95 -29.86 49.86
N LEU A 38 -0.41 -31.03 49.53
CA LEU A 38 1.01 -31.23 49.20
C LEU A 38 1.30 -31.04 47.70
N ALA A 39 0.27 -30.93 46.86
CA ALA A 39 0.43 -30.72 45.42
C ALA A 39 1.07 -29.35 45.14
N THR A 40 2.23 -29.34 44.49
CA THR A 40 3.00 -28.12 44.18
C THR A 40 2.51 -27.38 42.93
N ASN A 41 1.26 -27.61 42.50
CA ASN A 41 0.69 -27.03 41.28
C ASN A 41 0.19 -25.60 41.55
N ILE A 42 1.10 -24.64 41.50
CA ILE A 42 0.77 -23.21 41.54
C ILE A 42 0.17 -22.82 40.17
N PRO A 43 -1.03 -22.21 40.11
CA PRO A 43 -1.57 -21.71 38.85
C PRO A 43 -0.59 -20.73 38.21
N LYS A 44 -0.09 -21.06 37.02
CA LYS A 44 0.76 -20.16 36.25
C LYS A 44 -0.07 -18.95 35.85
N GLY A 45 0.30 -17.75 36.32
CA GLY A 45 -0.39 -16.52 35.93
C GLY A 45 -0.38 -16.34 34.42
N CYS A 46 -1.52 -15.96 33.83
CA CYS A 46 -1.57 -15.59 32.42
C CYS A 46 -0.67 -14.37 32.18
N ALA A 47 0.09 -14.41 31.08
CA ALA A 47 0.88 -13.26 30.64
C ALA A 47 -0.05 -12.05 30.39
N GLU A 48 0.49 -10.84 30.65
CA GLU A 48 -0.22 -9.59 30.45
C GLU A 48 -0.74 -9.48 29.01
N THR A 49 -2.00 -9.02 28.85
CA THR A 49 -2.65 -9.01 27.53
C THR A 49 -2.03 -7.93 26.65
N THR A 50 -1.23 -8.33 25.66
CA THR A 50 -0.67 -7.42 24.65
C THR A 50 -1.39 -7.57 23.32
N VAL A 51 -1.87 -6.46 22.74
CA VAL A 51 -2.45 -6.46 21.39
C VAL A 51 -1.31 -6.33 20.37
N ARG A 52 -1.19 -7.30 19.47
CA ARG A 52 -0.21 -7.27 18.37
C ARG A 52 -0.95 -7.01 17.06
N GLY A 53 -0.75 -5.82 16.48
CA GLY A 53 -1.34 -5.46 15.20
C GLY A 53 -0.67 -6.20 14.04
N GLY A 54 -1.46 -6.93 13.24
CA GLY A 54 -1.01 -7.60 12.02
C GLY A 54 -1.57 -6.90 10.78
N THR A 55 -0.79 -6.84 9.71
CA THR A 55 -1.30 -6.40 8.39
C THR A 55 -1.91 -7.62 7.68
N PRO A 56 -3.03 -7.44 6.93
CA PRO A 56 -3.78 -8.55 6.32
C PRO A 56 -3.00 -9.36 5.25
N LYS A 57 -1.75 -9.00 4.94
CA LYS A 57 -0.88 -9.65 3.96
C LYS A 57 0.56 -9.81 4.45
N SER A 58 0.76 -10.22 5.71
CA SER A 58 2.12 -10.59 6.16
C SER A 58 2.52 -11.91 5.47
N PRO A 59 3.75 -12.02 4.91
CA PRO A 59 4.22 -13.27 4.29
C PRO A 59 4.15 -14.44 5.28
N PRO A 60 4.02 -15.69 4.79
CA PRO A 60 3.92 -16.85 5.66
C PRO A 60 5.15 -16.92 6.57
N GLY A 61 4.89 -17.12 7.86
CA GLY A 61 5.88 -17.07 8.92
C GLY A 61 5.33 -17.73 10.18
N PRO A 62 6.06 -17.72 11.30
CA PRO A 62 5.64 -18.42 12.51
C PRO A 62 4.30 -17.92 13.09
N GLN A 63 3.85 -16.71 12.71
CA GLN A 63 2.55 -16.14 13.09
C GLN A 63 1.46 -16.27 12.01
N ASN A 64 1.82 -16.72 10.79
CA ASN A 64 0.91 -16.94 9.65
C ASN A 64 1.20 -18.32 9.03
N PRO A 65 0.54 -19.40 9.49
CA PRO A 65 0.73 -20.72 8.92
C PRO A 65 0.29 -20.75 7.44
N PRO A 66 0.95 -21.54 6.58
CA PRO A 66 0.54 -21.70 5.19
C PRO A 66 -0.90 -22.23 5.12
N LEU A 67 -1.71 -21.67 4.21
CA LEU A 67 -3.08 -22.12 3.94
C LEU A 67 -3.06 -23.59 3.52
N GLY A 68 -3.39 -24.48 4.46
CA GLY A 68 -3.67 -25.89 4.16
C GLY A 68 -4.97 -26.02 3.35
N PRO A 69 -5.20 -27.17 2.68
CA PRO A 69 -6.44 -27.40 1.94
C PRO A 69 -7.64 -27.29 2.88
N SER A 70 -8.57 -26.39 2.54
CA SER A 70 -9.78 -26.06 3.30
C SER A 70 -10.57 -27.31 3.70
N GLN A 71 -10.62 -27.60 5.00
CA GLN A 71 -11.70 -28.43 5.54
C GLN A 71 -12.97 -27.59 5.51
N VAL A 72 -13.94 -28.07 4.72
CA VAL A 72 -15.27 -27.49 4.56
C VAL A 72 -15.99 -27.56 5.91
N GLY A 73 -16.21 -26.41 6.54
CA GLY A 73 -16.95 -26.34 7.79
C GLY A 73 -17.22 -24.89 8.21
N GLN A 74 -18.47 -24.48 8.02
CA GLN A 74 -19.17 -23.35 8.65
C GLN A 74 -18.98 -21.94 8.05
N GLY A 75 -20.05 -21.49 7.38
CA GLY A 75 -20.58 -20.12 7.45
C GLY A 75 -19.73 -18.98 6.89
N SER A 76 -19.48 -18.96 5.57
CA SER A 76 -18.81 -17.81 4.94
C SER A 76 -19.78 -16.72 4.50
N HIS A 77 -19.72 -15.56 5.13
CA HIS A 77 -20.12 -14.28 4.52
C HIS A 77 -19.25 -14.00 3.27
N PRO A 78 -19.73 -13.22 2.29
CA PRO A 78 -19.04 -13.03 1.02
C PRO A 78 -17.72 -12.26 1.22
N ARG A 79 -16.60 -12.92 0.90
CA ARG A 79 -15.26 -12.33 0.88
C ARG A 79 -15.07 -11.48 -0.39
N CYS A 80 -14.53 -10.27 -0.25
CA CYS A 80 -14.09 -9.47 -1.38
C CYS A 80 -12.92 -10.17 -2.11
N PRO A 81 -12.87 -10.12 -3.47
CA PRO A 81 -11.83 -10.76 -4.23
C PRO A 81 -10.45 -10.11 -3.97
N THR A 82 -9.47 -10.95 -3.64
CA THR A 82 -8.08 -10.56 -3.39
C THR A 82 -7.31 -10.62 -4.71
N VAL A 83 -6.85 -9.47 -5.22
CA VAL A 83 -5.86 -9.42 -6.32
C VAL A 83 -4.46 -9.62 -5.73
N HIS A 84 -3.77 -10.65 -6.21
CA HIS A 84 -2.36 -10.90 -5.93
C HIS A 84 -1.53 -10.15 -6.98
N VAL A 85 -0.65 -9.25 -6.55
CA VAL A 85 0.30 -8.56 -7.43
C VAL A 85 1.69 -9.04 -7.04
N SER A 86 2.22 -10.00 -7.80
CA SER A 86 3.57 -10.51 -7.66
C SER A 86 4.46 -9.91 -8.75
N TYR A 87 4.90 -8.66 -8.58
CA TYR A 87 6.01 -8.10 -9.37
C TYR A 87 6.76 -7.06 -8.55
N LEU A 88 7.50 -7.52 -7.54
CA LEU A 88 8.64 -6.81 -6.96
C LEU A 88 9.69 -7.86 -6.56
N ASP A 89 10.17 -8.65 -7.53
CA ASP A 89 11.46 -9.32 -7.40
C ASP A 89 12.34 -8.85 -8.57
N GLY A 90 13.45 -8.20 -8.21
CA GLY A 90 14.37 -7.59 -9.14
C GLY A 90 15.23 -8.64 -9.82
N LYS A 91 14.82 -9.09 -11.01
CA LYS A 91 15.73 -9.62 -12.02
C LYS A 91 15.15 -9.35 -13.40
N GLY A 92 15.93 -8.63 -14.20
CA GLY A 92 15.50 -8.15 -15.50
C GLY A 92 15.04 -9.27 -16.42
N ASN A 93 13.90 -9.04 -17.07
CA ASN A 93 13.66 -9.61 -18.37
C ASN A 93 12.87 -8.62 -19.22
N LEU A 94 13.32 -8.47 -20.47
CA LEU A 94 12.72 -7.61 -21.48
C LEU A 94 11.46 -8.28 -22.03
N GLU A 95 10.30 -7.72 -21.76
CA GLU A 95 9.05 -8.03 -22.48
C GLU A 95 8.39 -6.69 -22.89
N PRO A 96 7.68 -6.63 -24.05
CA PRO A 96 7.30 -5.37 -24.67
C PRO A 96 6.28 -4.60 -23.85
N GLN A 97 6.63 -3.36 -23.50
CA GLN A 97 5.77 -2.41 -22.82
C GLN A 97 4.56 -2.04 -23.68
N GLY A 98 3.36 -2.23 -23.14
CA GLY A 98 2.10 -1.90 -23.82
C GLY A 98 0.85 -2.58 -23.25
N ALA A 99 1.00 -3.62 -22.43
CA ALA A 99 -0.14 -4.28 -21.80
C ALA A 99 -0.43 -3.65 -20.42
N VAL A 100 -1.58 -2.97 -20.32
CA VAL A 100 -2.20 -2.64 -19.03
C VAL A 100 -2.30 -3.94 -18.21
N PRO A 101 -2.01 -3.95 -16.89
CA PRO A 101 -2.01 -5.19 -16.12
C PRO A 101 -3.28 -6.00 -16.38
N SER A 102 -3.17 -7.31 -16.62
CA SER A 102 -4.31 -8.23 -16.88
C SER A 102 -5.46 -8.09 -15.85
N ALA A 103 -5.18 -7.50 -14.68
CA ALA A 103 -6.12 -7.08 -13.66
C ALA A 103 -7.17 -6.02 -14.08
N VAL A 104 -7.00 -5.25 -15.17
CA VAL A 104 -8.03 -4.29 -15.63
C VAL A 104 -9.37 -4.98 -15.90
N SER A 105 -9.33 -6.25 -16.30
CA SER A 105 -10.52 -7.08 -16.53
C SER A 105 -11.36 -7.34 -15.27
N SER A 106 -10.85 -7.01 -14.07
CA SER A 106 -11.55 -7.12 -12.79
C SER A 106 -12.23 -5.82 -12.32
N LEU A 107 -12.06 -4.71 -13.05
CA LEU A 107 -12.71 -3.44 -12.74
C LEU A 107 -14.16 -3.42 -13.25
N THR A 108 -15.04 -2.73 -12.53
CA THR A 108 -16.38 -2.43 -13.04
C THR A 108 -16.27 -1.46 -14.23
N ASP A 109 -17.24 -1.52 -15.14
CA ASP A 109 -17.31 -0.67 -16.33
C ASP A 109 -17.25 0.84 -15.96
N ASP A 110 -17.91 1.23 -14.87
CA ASP A 110 -17.88 2.60 -14.35
C ASP A 110 -16.49 3.04 -13.87
N LEU A 111 -15.76 2.15 -13.16
CA LEU A 111 -14.40 2.44 -12.69
C LEU A 111 -13.41 2.51 -13.85
N LEU A 112 -13.57 1.65 -14.85
CA LEU A 112 -12.75 1.68 -16.06
C LEU A 112 -12.98 2.97 -16.85
N LYS A 113 -14.24 3.37 -17.06
CA LYS A 113 -14.60 4.64 -17.71
C LYS A 113 -14.02 5.84 -16.95
N TYR A 114 -14.14 5.84 -15.62
CA TYR A 114 -13.56 6.89 -14.78
C TYR A 114 -12.03 6.94 -14.94
N TYR A 115 -11.34 5.80 -14.84
CA TYR A 115 -9.89 5.73 -15.01
C TYR A 115 -9.44 6.27 -16.38
N GLN A 116 -10.12 5.88 -17.46
CA GLN A 116 -9.83 6.38 -18.81
C GLN A 116 -10.06 7.88 -18.92
N HIS A 117 -11.15 8.39 -18.36
CA HIS A 117 -11.49 9.81 -18.40
C HIS A 117 -10.45 10.66 -17.68
N VAL A 118 -10.03 10.23 -16.48
CA VAL A 118 -9.00 10.92 -15.69
C VAL A 118 -7.64 10.85 -16.38
N THR A 119 -7.23 9.67 -16.85
CA THR A 119 -5.93 9.49 -17.52
C THR A 119 -5.85 10.33 -18.79
N ARG A 120 -6.95 10.41 -19.57
CA ARG A 120 -7.07 11.28 -20.74
C ARG A 120 -7.01 12.76 -20.36
N ALA A 121 -7.75 13.18 -19.35
CA ALA A 121 -7.76 14.58 -18.90
C ALA A 121 -6.38 15.03 -18.40
N VAL A 122 -5.63 14.14 -17.74
CA VAL A 122 -4.33 14.45 -17.13
C VAL A 122 -3.16 14.24 -18.09
N LEU A 123 -3.13 13.20 -18.91
CA LEU A 123 -2.00 12.94 -19.81
C LEU A 123 -2.20 13.55 -21.20
N GLY A 124 -3.44 13.91 -21.56
CA GLY A 124 -3.83 14.37 -22.88
C GLY A 124 -4.12 13.22 -23.85
N ASP A 125 -4.89 13.52 -24.90
CA ASP A 125 -4.95 12.73 -26.13
C ASP A 125 -4.11 13.42 -27.21
N ASP A 126 -3.63 12.63 -28.18
CA ASP A 126 -3.09 13.14 -29.45
C ASP A 126 -4.08 14.17 -30.05
N PRO A 127 -3.64 15.38 -30.45
CA PRO A 127 -4.52 16.42 -30.97
C PRO A 127 -5.32 15.98 -32.23
N GLN A 128 -4.95 14.88 -32.89
CA GLN A 128 -5.71 14.29 -34.00
C GLN A 128 -6.95 13.48 -33.57
N LEU A 129 -7.03 12.98 -32.33
CA LEU A 129 -8.13 12.12 -31.85
C LEU A 129 -9.35 12.89 -31.31
N MET A 130 -9.24 14.21 -31.13
CA MET A 130 -10.38 15.07 -30.76
C MET A 130 -11.52 15.03 -31.79
N LYS A 131 -11.27 14.53 -33.00
CA LYS A 131 -12.27 14.38 -34.07
C LYS A 131 -13.17 13.14 -33.94
N VAL A 132 -12.85 12.17 -33.08
CA VAL A 132 -13.58 10.89 -33.06
C VAL A 132 -14.09 10.54 -31.65
N ALA A 133 -15.12 11.29 -31.21
CA ALA A 133 -16.18 10.87 -30.26
C ALA A 133 -15.81 10.59 -28.76
N PRO A 134 -16.75 10.68 -27.78
CA PRO A 134 -18.07 11.33 -27.77
C PRO A 134 -18.43 12.16 -26.50
N LEU A 135 -19.39 13.08 -26.65
CA LEU A 135 -20.47 13.49 -25.71
C LEU A 135 -20.15 13.94 -24.26
N THR A 136 -18.91 13.92 -23.80
CA THR A 136 -18.54 14.38 -22.46
C THR A 136 -17.75 15.70 -22.57
N PRO A 137 -18.13 16.76 -21.82
CA PRO A 137 -17.40 18.01 -21.85
C PRO A 137 -15.93 17.75 -21.43
N PRO A 138 -14.96 18.43 -22.03
CA PRO A 138 -13.55 18.26 -21.65
C PRO A 138 -13.39 18.65 -20.18
N VAL A 139 -13.20 17.66 -19.32
CA VAL A 139 -12.87 17.91 -17.92
C VAL A 139 -11.44 18.43 -17.90
N SER A 140 -11.27 19.65 -17.39
CA SER A 140 -9.95 20.25 -17.27
C SER A 140 -9.06 19.36 -16.39
N PRO A 141 -7.75 19.20 -16.69
CA PRO A 141 -6.83 18.38 -15.90
C PRO A 141 -6.89 18.72 -14.41
N GLN A 142 -7.07 20.00 -14.08
CA GLN A 142 -7.18 20.50 -12.70
C GLN A 142 -8.40 19.91 -11.97
N VAL A 143 -9.54 19.78 -12.64
CA VAL A 143 -10.77 19.21 -12.06
C VAL A 143 -10.60 17.72 -11.81
N ALA A 144 -10.00 17.00 -12.76
CA ALA A 144 -9.71 15.57 -12.60
C ALA A 144 -8.72 15.31 -11.45
N LEU A 145 -7.65 16.12 -11.36
CA LEU A 145 -6.66 16.05 -10.28
C LEU A 145 -7.25 16.39 -8.92
N GLN A 146 -8.18 17.35 -8.85
CA GLN A 146 -8.88 17.72 -7.63
C GLN A 146 -9.83 16.59 -7.18
N ASP A 147 -10.57 15.97 -8.11
CA ASP A 147 -11.42 14.83 -7.78
C ASP A 147 -10.58 13.67 -7.22
N LEU A 148 -9.45 13.35 -7.85
CA LEU A 148 -8.52 12.33 -7.35
C LEU A 148 -8.01 12.59 -5.93
N GLN A 149 -7.95 13.84 -5.47
CA GLN A 149 -7.52 14.17 -4.10
C GLN A 149 -8.58 13.90 -3.05
N SER A 150 -9.87 13.98 -3.39
CA SER A 150 -10.97 13.89 -2.42
C SER A 150 -11.89 12.69 -2.61
N ASN A 151 -11.79 11.97 -3.72
CA ASN A 151 -12.70 10.88 -4.04
C ASN A 151 -12.35 9.62 -3.22
N PRO A 152 -13.26 9.07 -2.41
CA PRO A 152 -13.02 7.85 -1.63
C PRO A 152 -13.19 6.56 -2.45
N LYS A 153 -13.82 6.62 -3.63
CA LYS A 153 -14.20 5.44 -4.43
C LYS A 153 -13.10 4.95 -5.36
N ILE A 154 -11.96 5.63 -5.41
CA ILE A 154 -10.86 5.34 -6.35
C ILE A 154 -9.80 4.38 -5.79
N ALA A 155 -10.00 3.84 -4.59
CA ALA A 155 -9.02 2.93 -3.96
C ALA A 155 -8.69 1.70 -4.84
N ALA A 156 -9.67 1.16 -5.57
CA ALA A 156 -9.46 0.06 -6.51
C ALA A 156 -8.61 0.45 -7.73
N LEU A 157 -8.55 1.76 -8.06
CA LEU A 157 -7.80 2.29 -9.19
C LEU A 157 -6.35 2.68 -8.84
N LEU A 158 -6.03 2.76 -7.54
CA LEU A 158 -4.71 3.17 -7.06
C LEU A 158 -3.54 2.42 -7.73
N PRO A 159 -3.55 1.08 -7.89
CA PRO A 159 -2.44 0.38 -8.53
C PRO A 159 -2.19 0.81 -9.97
N TYR A 160 -3.24 1.18 -10.71
CA TYR A 160 -3.15 1.61 -12.10
C TYR A 160 -2.59 3.03 -12.20
N PHE A 161 -3.05 3.95 -11.34
CA PHE A 161 -2.49 5.29 -11.29
C PHE A 161 -1.02 5.29 -10.85
N VAL A 162 -0.64 4.44 -9.89
CA VAL A 162 0.77 4.27 -9.49
C VAL A 162 1.59 3.70 -10.64
N TYR A 163 1.06 2.75 -11.41
CA TYR A 163 1.73 2.23 -12.61
C TYR A 163 1.98 3.33 -13.64
N VAL A 164 0.97 4.16 -13.92
CA VAL A 164 1.09 5.33 -14.82
C VAL A 164 2.19 6.29 -14.34
N VAL A 165 2.20 6.65 -13.05
CA VAL A 165 3.23 7.51 -12.45
C VAL A 165 4.61 6.82 -12.45
N SER A 166 4.68 5.49 -12.37
CA SER A 166 5.93 4.73 -12.45
C SER A 166 6.53 4.74 -13.87
N GLY A 167 5.72 5.10 -14.88
CA GLY A 167 6.12 5.27 -16.27
C GLY A 167 6.93 6.55 -16.57
N VAL A 168 7.32 7.36 -15.59
CA VAL A 168 8.06 8.63 -15.83
C VAL A 168 9.31 8.49 -16.72
N LYS A 169 9.95 7.32 -16.74
CA LYS A 169 11.13 7.06 -17.57
C LYS A 169 10.83 7.09 -19.07
N SER A 170 9.68 6.58 -19.50
CA SER A 170 9.32 6.51 -20.93
C SER A 170 8.98 7.89 -21.49
N VAL A 171 8.51 8.81 -20.65
CA VAL A 171 8.13 10.18 -21.03
C VAL A 171 9.18 11.22 -20.65
N SER A 172 10.43 10.80 -20.42
CA SER A 172 11.53 11.68 -19.99
C SER A 172 11.88 12.82 -20.97
N HIS A 173 11.40 12.72 -22.21
CA HIS A 173 11.57 13.72 -23.27
C HIS A 173 10.46 14.79 -23.27
N ASP A 174 9.31 14.52 -22.65
CA ASP A 174 8.14 15.41 -22.62
C ASP A 174 8.00 16.03 -21.23
N LEU A 175 8.43 17.30 -21.13
CA LEU A 175 8.41 18.05 -19.88
C LEU A 175 6.97 18.27 -19.36
N GLU A 176 6.01 18.44 -20.26
CA GLU A 176 4.63 18.71 -19.90
C GLU A 176 3.97 17.44 -19.33
N GLN A 177 4.20 16.28 -19.96
CA GLN A 177 3.76 15.00 -19.42
C GLN A 177 4.40 14.68 -18.07
N LEU A 178 5.70 14.92 -17.90
CA LEU A 178 6.36 14.76 -16.59
C LEU A 178 5.72 15.63 -15.52
N SER A 179 5.43 16.90 -15.84
CA SER A 179 4.73 17.80 -14.93
C SER A 179 3.36 17.24 -14.55
N ARG A 180 2.55 16.79 -15.52
CA ARG A 180 1.23 16.22 -15.26
C ARG A 180 1.30 14.93 -14.43
N LEU A 181 2.30 14.08 -14.64
CA LEU A 181 2.55 12.90 -13.80
C LEU A 181 2.92 13.26 -12.35
N LEU A 182 3.72 14.30 -12.12
CA LEU A 182 4.02 14.76 -10.76
C LEU A 182 2.79 15.36 -10.07
N HIS A 183 1.91 16.05 -10.82
CA HIS A 183 0.63 16.51 -10.28
C HIS A 183 -0.30 15.34 -9.94
N LEU A 184 -0.34 14.31 -10.78
CA LEU A 184 -1.06 13.07 -10.50
C LEU A 184 -0.54 12.39 -9.23
N ALA A 185 0.79 12.24 -9.11
CA ALA A 185 1.44 11.69 -7.93
C ALA A 185 1.06 12.46 -6.67
N ARG A 186 1.12 13.80 -6.73
CA ARG A 186 0.67 14.67 -5.63
C ARG A 186 -0.79 14.41 -5.27
N SER A 187 -1.68 14.32 -6.25
CA SER A 187 -3.10 14.07 -5.99
C SER A 187 -3.34 12.75 -5.25
N LEU A 188 -2.62 11.69 -5.62
CA LEU A 188 -2.69 10.40 -4.95
C LEU A 188 -2.14 10.46 -3.51
N ILE A 189 -1.01 11.17 -3.32
CA ILE A 189 -0.35 11.30 -2.00
C ILE A 189 -1.20 12.10 -1.01
N GLN A 190 -1.93 13.09 -1.49
CA GLN A 190 -2.77 13.95 -0.65
C GLN A 190 -4.14 13.36 -0.32
N ASN A 191 -4.54 12.25 -0.97
CA ASN A 191 -5.86 11.67 -0.74
C ASN A 191 -5.89 10.85 0.56
N PRO A 192 -6.66 11.27 1.58
CA PRO A 192 -6.71 10.59 2.88
C PRO A 192 -7.44 9.24 2.84
N PHE A 193 -8.19 8.96 1.78
CA PHE A 193 -8.93 7.71 1.60
C PHE A 193 -8.08 6.63 0.90
N LEU A 194 -6.85 6.94 0.47
CA LEU A 194 -5.96 6.01 -0.19
C LEU A 194 -4.91 5.45 0.78
N CYS A 195 -4.91 4.12 0.93
CA CYS A 195 -3.87 3.41 1.66
C CYS A 195 -2.68 3.13 0.73
N LEU A 196 -1.70 4.05 0.70
CA LEU A 196 -0.54 3.92 -0.20
C LEU A 196 0.40 2.77 0.18
N GLY A 197 0.63 2.49 1.47
CA GLY A 197 1.42 1.34 1.92
C GLY A 197 2.73 1.14 1.14
N SER A 198 2.85 0.03 0.42
CA SER A 198 4.02 -0.30 -0.41
C SER A 198 4.18 0.56 -1.68
N TYR A 199 3.13 1.24 -2.12
CA TYR A 199 3.17 2.10 -3.32
C TYR A 199 3.95 3.39 -3.10
N VAL A 200 4.17 3.80 -1.84
CA VAL A 200 4.98 4.99 -1.50
C VAL A 200 6.38 4.90 -2.08
N CYS A 201 7.04 3.73 -1.99
CA CYS A 201 8.38 3.55 -2.54
C CYS A 201 8.41 3.72 -4.07
N SER A 202 7.36 3.27 -4.77
CA SER A 202 7.24 3.42 -6.23
C SER A 202 7.06 4.89 -6.61
N LEU A 203 6.13 5.59 -5.94
CA LEU A 203 5.88 7.02 -6.17
C LEU A 203 7.11 7.85 -5.84
N MET A 204 7.76 7.57 -4.71
CA MET A 204 9.03 8.19 -4.34
C MET A 204 10.09 7.97 -5.42
N GLY A 205 10.24 6.74 -5.94
CA GLY A 205 11.18 6.44 -7.02
C GLY A 205 10.93 7.28 -8.28
N SER A 206 9.66 7.45 -8.67
CA SER A 206 9.29 8.34 -9.78
C SER A 206 9.62 9.80 -9.52
N VAL A 207 9.37 10.29 -8.30
CA VAL A 207 9.69 11.67 -7.92
C VAL A 207 11.20 11.88 -7.88
N LEU A 208 11.96 10.97 -7.28
CA LEU A 208 13.43 10.99 -7.26
C LEU A 208 14.02 10.96 -8.67
N TYR A 209 13.43 10.20 -9.59
CA TYR A 209 13.84 10.21 -10.99
C TYR A 209 13.73 11.62 -11.60
N CYS A 210 12.58 12.29 -11.42
CA CYS A 210 12.39 13.67 -11.90
C CYS A 210 13.32 14.69 -11.22
N VAL A 211 13.68 14.46 -9.95
CA VAL A 211 14.61 15.33 -9.20
C VAL A 211 16.05 15.12 -9.64
N LEU A 212 16.51 13.88 -9.79
CA LEU A 212 17.95 13.55 -9.83
C LEU A 212 18.47 13.13 -11.18
N GLU A 213 17.65 12.55 -12.05
CA GLU A 213 18.15 12.00 -13.32
C GLU A 213 18.27 13.09 -14.40
N PRO A 214 19.24 12.96 -15.33
CA PRO A 214 19.31 13.82 -16.50
C PRO A 214 18.18 13.44 -17.48
N LEU A 215 17.05 14.14 -17.38
CA LEU A 215 15.91 13.95 -18.27
C LEU A 215 16.30 14.29 -19.71
N ALA A 216 15.79 13.55 -20.70
CA ALA A 216 16.00 13.87 -22.11
C ALA A 216 15.52 15.30 -22.46
N ALA A 217 14.45 15.77 -21.79
CA ALA A 217 13.99 17.15 -21.88
C ALA A 217 15.05 18.19 -21.47
N SER A 218 16.03 17.83 -20.62
CA SER A 218 17.11 18.73 -20.17
C SER A 218 18.16 19.00 -21.23
N ILE A 219 18.18 18.22 -22.32
CA ILE A 219 19.14 18.40 -23.43
C ILE A 219 18.82 19.69 -24.19
N ASN A 220 17.55 20.08 -24.25
CA ASN A 220 17.13 21.31 -24.91
C ASN A 220 17.20 22.49 -23.90
N PRO A 221 18.06 23.49 -24.11
CA PRO A 221 18.20 24.63 -23.19
C PRO A 221 16.94 25.50 -23.09
N LEU A 222 16.02 25.42 -24.05
CA LEU A 222 14.74 26.13 -24.00
C LEU A 222 13.72 25.48 -23.04
N ASN A 223 13.94 24.23 -22.66
CA ASN A 223 13.05 23.53 -21.75
C ASN A 223 13.35 23.94 -20.30
N ASP A 224 12.36 24.53 -19.64
CA ASP A 224 12.43 24.87 -18.22
C ASP A 224 12.23 23.64 -17.32
N HIS A 225 13.21 22.74 -17.36
CA HIS A 225 13.26 21.56 -16.50
C HIS A 225 13.63 21.90 -15.04
N TRP A 226 14.03 23.13 -14.75
CA TRP A 226 14.36 23.60 -13.41
C TRP A 226 13.10 23.73 -12.55
N THR A 227 12.05 24.35 -13.09
CA THR A 227 10.75 24.44 -12.42
C THR A 227 10.16 23.06 -12.11
N LEU A 228 10.32 22.09 -13.02
CA LEU A 228 9.92 20.70 -12.76
C LEU A 228 10.67 20.10 -11.57
N ARG A 229 12.00 20.30 -11.51
CA ARG A 229 12.84 19.79 -10.42
C ARG A 229 12.48 20.41 -9.08
N ASP A 230 12.21 21.71 -9.03
CA ASP A 230 11.76 22.41 -7.81
C ASP A 230 10.43 21.85 -7.31
N TYR A 231 9.48 21.66 -8.22
CA TYR A 231 8.19 21.07 -7.90
C TYR A 231 8.34 19.61 -7.41
N ALA A 232 9.18 18.82 -8.09
CA ALA A 232 9.46 17.44 -7.70
C ALA A 232 10.14 17.36 -6.33
N ALA A 233 11.08 18.26 -6.03
CA ALA A 233 11.76 18.35 -4.75
C ALA A 233 10.78 18.72 -3.62
N MET A 234 9.90 19.69 -3.83
CA MET A 234 8.84 20.01 -2.88
C MET A 234 7.93 18.78 -2.64
N LEU A 235 7.57 18.05 -3.69
CA LEU A 235 6.76 16.83 -3.56
C LEU A 235 7.51 15.72 -2.80
N LEU A 236 8.82 15.57 -3.03
CA LEU A 236 9.67 14.65 -2.30
C LEU A 236 9.68 14.98 -0.79
N GLY A 237 9.81 16.26 -0.43
CA GLY A 237 9.69 16.71 0.96
C GLY A 237 8.34 16.37 1.58
N ARG A 238 7.24 16.52 0.83
CA ARG A 238 5.91 16.10 1.30
C ARG A 238 5.84 14.60 1.57
N ILE A 239 6.35 13.76 0.65
CA ILE A 239 6.39 12.30 0.83
C ILE A 239 7.19 11.96 2.08
N PHE A 240 8.35 12.59 2.24
CA PHE A 240 9.23 12.39 3.38
C PHE A 240 8.54 12.69 4.72
N TRP A 241 7.87 13.85 4.84
CA TRP A 241 7.20 14.24 6.08
C TRP A 241 5.89 13.49 6.35
N SER A 242 5.15 13.13 5.31
CA SER A 242 3.85 12.44 5.47
C SER A 242 3.97 10.93 5.63
N HIS A 243 4.95 10.29 4.98
CA HIS A 243 5.07 8.84 4.90
C HIS A 243 6.40 8.28 5.42
N GLY A 244 7.32 9.14 5.89
CA GLY A 244 8.65 8.75 6.39
C GLY A 244 8.60 7.75 7.56
N GLU A 245 7.69 7.95 8.51
CA GLU A 245 7.51 7.05 9.66
C GLU A 245 6.74 5.77 9.30
N LEU A 246 5.88 5.84 8.29
CA LEU A 246 5.04 4.72 7.85
C LEU A 246 5.85 3.66 7.10
N VAL A 247 6.91 4.07 6.41
CA VAL A 247 7.74 3.19 5.57
C VAL A 247 9.14 3.12 6.15
N ARG A 248 9.45 1.96 6.76
CA ARG A 248 10.78 1.70 7.33
C ARG A 248 11.88 1.90 6.28
N GLY A 249 12.83 2.78 6.59
CA GLY A 249 13.99 3.04 5.74
C GLY A 249 13.75 4.04 4.60
N LEU A 250 12.55 4.62 4.45
CA LEU A 250 12.27 5.62 3.41
C LEU A 250 13.21 6.83 3.53
N TYR A 251 13.37 7.34 4.75
CA TYR A 251 14.30 8.43 5.08
C TYR A 251 15.71 8.14 4.58
N GLN A 252 16.24 6.97 4.93
CA GLN A 252 17.58 6.56 4.57
C GLN A 252 17.73 6.40 3.05
N GLN A 253 16.73 5.84 2.37
CA GLN A 253 16.75 5.71 0.90
C GLN A 253 16.78 7.06 0.19
N ILE A 254 15.99 8.03 0.64
CA ILE A 254 15.99 9.39 0.08
C ILE A 254 17.35 10.04 0.29
N LEU A 255 17.86 10.06 1.53
CA LEU A 255 19.14 10.69 1.84
C LEU A 255 20.32 10.05 1.09
N LEU A 256 20.37 8.72 1.02
CA LEU A 256 21.43 8.02 0.29
C LEU A 256 21.38 8.35 -1.21
N SER A 257 20.18 8.49 -1.78
CA SER A 257 20.01 8.88 -3.18
C SER A 257 20.53 10.29 -3.45
N LEU A 258 20.21 11.25 -2.58
CA LEU A 258 20.70 12.63 -2.67
C LEU A 258 22.23 12.70 -2.47
N GLN A 259 22.74 12.05 -1.42
CA GLN A 259 24.16 12.00 -1.10
C GLN A 259 24.97 11.41 -2.25
N LYS A 260 24.48 10.32 -2.86
CA LYS A 260 25.16 9.66 -3.99
C LYS A 260 25.36 10.62 -5.17
N VAL A 261 24.40 11.49 -5.45
CA VAL A 261 24.53 12.48 -6.51
C VAL A 261 25.49 13.60 -6.11
N LEU A 262 25.40 14.10 -4.87
CA LEU A 262 26.29 15.16 -4.39
C LEU A 262 27.76 14.72 -4.31
N ALA A 263 28.01 13.45 -4.03
CA ALA A 263 29.36 12.89 -3.91
C ALA A 263 30.01 12.53 -5.26
N ASP A 264 29.24 12.52 -6.36
CA ASP A 264 29.70 12.08 -7.67
C ASP A 264 30.01 13.30 -8.57
N PRO A 265 31.29 13.70 -8.73
CA PRO A 265 31.65 14.93 -9.44
C PRO A 265 31.45 14.86 -10.96
N VAL A 266 31.21 13.66 -11.52
CA VAL A 266 30.98 13.50 -12.97
C VAL A 266 29.51 13.60 -13.35
N ARG A 267 28.60 13.71 -12.36
CA ARG A 267 27.18 13.93 -12.61
C ARG A 267 26.95 15.31 -13.25
N PRO A 268 25.91 15.45 -14.09
CA PRO A 268 25.58 16.73 -14.68
C PRO A 268 25.07 17.71 -13.61
N LEU A 269 25.26 19.01 -13.85
CA LEU A 269 24.86 20.07 -12.92
C LEU A 269 23.36 20.06 -12.59
N CYS A 270 22.51 19.64 -13.52
CA CYS A 270 21.07 19.53 -13.27
C CYS A 270 20.73 18.46 -12.22
N SER A 271 21.50 17.37 -12.16
CA SER A 271 21.38 16.36 -11.10
C SER A 271 21.83 16.91 -9.75
N HIS A 272 22.96 17.63 -9.71
CA HIS A 272 23.44 18.28 -8.49
C HIS A 272 22.46 19.33 -7.97
N TYR A 273 21.94 20.18 -8.86
CA TYR A 273 20.90 21.14 -8.54
C TYR A 273 19.71 20.44 -7.89
N GLY A 274 19.19 19.40 -8.55
CA GLY A 274 18.11 18.56 -8.05
C GLY A 274 18.38 17.99 -6.66
N ALA A 275 19.60 17.51 -6.41
CA ALA A 275 19.99 16.99 -5.11
C ALA A 275 20.02 18.07 -4.03
N VAL A 276 20.50 19.29 -4.35
CA VAL A 276 20.51 20.43 -3.42
C VAL A 276 19.10 20.89 -3.09
N VAL A 277 18.23 21.11 -4.09
CA VAL A 277 16.85 21.53 -3.83
C VAL A 277 16.04 20.43 -3.15
N GLY A 278 16.32 19.17 -3.49
CA GLY A 278 15.78 18.00 -2.81
C GLY A 278 16.12 18.00 -1.33
N LEU A 279 17.40 18.20 -0.99
CA LEU A 279 17.86 18.27 0.40
C LEU A 279 17.25 19.47 1.14
N HIS A 280 17.19 20.63 0.49
CA HIS A 280 16.53 21.81 1.04
C HIS A 280 15.05 21.55 1.36
N ALA A 281 14.33 20.84 0.49
CA ALA A 281 12.92 20.49 0.69
C ALA A 281 12.68 19.50 1.85
N LEU A 282 13.68 18.70 2.23
CA LEU A 282 13.61 17.88 3.44
C LEU A 282 13.66 18.74 4.70
N GLY A 283 14.32 19.90 4.63
CA GLY A 283 14.52 20.80 5.75
C GLY A 283 15.66 20.35 6.68
N TRP A 284 16.03 21.26 7.59
CA TRP A 284 16.98 20.99 8.66
C TRP A 284 16.21 20.90 9.98
N LYS A 285 16.59 19.97 10.84
CA LYS A 285 16.11 19.86 12.22
C LYS A 285 17.31 19.83 13.15
#